data_AF-A0A3D2Y2D2-F1
#
_entry.id   AF-A0A3D2Y2D2-F1
#
_cell.length_a   1.000
_cell.length_b   1.000
_cell.length_c   1.000
_cell.angle_alpha   90.00
_cell.angle_beta   90.00
_cell.angle_gamma   90.00
#
_symmetry.space_group_name_H-M   'P 1'
#
loop_
_entity.id
_entity.type
_entity.pdbx_description
1 polymer ?
#
loop_
_entity_poly.entity_id
_entity_poly.type
_entity_poly.pdbx_seq_one_letter_code
_entity_poly.pdbx_strand_id
1 'polypeptide(L)'
;MLLAEFHLQAVNIIQILSLFTGLLGVGLLAGERRYNGLVLALLMQSLMMGFNLYEELNAGAVGWYITPAFSLSLGPLFYLLVRVLLVPEQPLTYRDSAHFLPTLMALPLTPYLQWMLLAGAVSQLIYFALAFRWLKRYHAAMAEREADTESKGLHWLFNTLVVLLVLLILDMVRVNLQSVTTEPFRSTWYLLDQSAFLLVLCVAIVGLIRQPALFNGLSEVEQTNAEPAPHEDSQAAAIFQALDSQIREQQWYCQP
;
A
#
# COMPACT_ATOMS: atom_id res chain seq x y z
N MET A 1 20.66 -40.48 0.04
CA MET A 1 20.00 -39.36 0.74
C MET A 1 21.04 -38.24 0.78
N LEU A 2 21.05 -37.36 -0.23
CA LEU A 2 21.97 -36.24 -0.29
C LEU A 2 21.43 -35.18 0.68
N LEU A 3 22.10 -35.01 1.82
CA LEU A 3 21.97 -33.79 2.61
C LEU A 3 22.56 -32.69 1.73
N ALA A 4 21.71 -31.95 1.01
CA ALA A 4 22.13 -30.72 0.37
C ALA A 4 22.62 -29.78 1.47
N GLU A 5 23.89 -29.39 1.44
CA GLU A 5 24.42 -28.39 2.36
C GLU A 5 23.80 -27.04 1.99
N PHE A 6 22.89 -26.55 2.85
CA PHE A 6 22.28 -25.24 2.70
C PHE A 6 23.18 -24.17 3.32
N HIS A 7 23.74 -23.29 2.50
CA HIS A 7 24.43 -22.10 2.97
C HIS A 7 23.43 -20.96 3.18
N LEU A 8 22.98 -20.78 4.42
CA LEU A 8 22.14 -19.65 4.80
C LEU A 8 22.96 -18.36 4.83
N GLN A 9 22.54 -17.39 4.04
CA GLN A 9 23.03 -16.02 4.11
C GLN A 9 22.12 -15.18 5.01
N ALA A 10 22.62 -14.02 5.45
CA ALA A 10 21.85 -13.11 6.29
C ALA A 10 20.52 -12.70 5.64
N VAL A 11 20.49 -12.54 4.32
CA VAL A 11 19.26 -12.17 3.60
C VAL A 11 18.21 -13.27 3.61
N ASN A 12 18.61 -14.54 3.66
CA ASN A 12 17.66 -15.66 3.78
C ASN A 12 16.92 -15.62 5.12
N ILE A 13 17.58 -15.18 6.19
CA ILE A 13 16.92 -14.97 7.49
C ILE A 13 15.86 -13.87 7.37
N ILE A 14 16.17 -12.77 6.70
CA ILE A 14 15.21 -11.67 6.48
C ILE A 14 14.03 -12.11 5.60
N GLN A 15 14.26 -12.94 4.58
CA GLN A 15 13.20 -13.53 3.75
C GLN A 15 12.28 -14.44 4.58
N ILE A 16 12.84 -15.29 5.45
CA ILE A 16 12.06 -16.15 6.35
C ILE A 16 11.21 -15.31 7.31
N LEU A 17 11.80 -14.26 7.90
CA LEU A 17 11.08 -13.36 8.80
C LEU A 17 9.98 -12.59 8.04
N SER A 18 10.24 -12.14 6.82
CA SER A 18 9.25 -11.48 5.96
C SER A 18 8.11 -12.42 5.59
N LEU A 19 8.42 -13.67 5.24
CA LEU A 19 7.43 -14.70 4.97
C LEU A 19 6.55 -14.95 6.19
N PHE A 20 7.15 -15.19 7.37
CA PHE A 20 6.42 -15.41 8.61
C PHE A 20 5.54 -14.21 8.97
N THR A 21 6.10 -13.00 8.90
CA THR A 21 5.38 -11.75 9.22
C THR A 21 4.23 -11.51 8.26
N GLY A 22 4.43 -11.77 6.95
CA GLY A 22 3.39 -11.66 5.93
C GLY A 22 2.24 -12.62 6.19
N LEU A 23 2.52 -13.90 6.42
CA LEU A 23 1.51 -14.91 6.72
C LEU A 23 0.78 -14.64 8.04
N LEU A 24 1.50 -14.19 9.07
CA LEU A 24 0.89 -13.78 10.33
C LEU A 24 -0.05 -12.59 10.12
N GLY A 25 0.38 -11.57 9.39
CA GLY A 25 -0.45 -10.41 9.06
C GLY A 25 -1.70 -10.79 8.26
N VAL A 26 -1.59 -11.75 7.32
CA VAL A 26 -2.76 -12.33 6.64
C VAL A 26 -3.71 -12.97 7.64
N GLY A 27 -3.21 -13.82 8.55
CA GLY A 27 -4.04 -14.46 9.57
C GLY A 27 -4.74 -13.48 10.51
N LEU A 28 -4.12 -12.33 10.80
CA LEU A 28 -4.67 -11.30 11.69
C LEU A 28 -5.70 -10.39 11.01
N LEU A 29 -5.55 -10.16 9.70
CA LEU A 29 -6.36 -9.18 8.95
C LEU A 29 -7.40 -9.83 8.02
N ALA A 30 -7.30 -11.13 7.77
CA ALA A 30 -8.27 -11.85 6.96
C ALA A 30 -9.66 -11.82 7.61
N GLY A 31 -10.69 -11.67 6.78
CA GLY A 31 -12.09 -11.58 7.21
C GLY A 31 -12.69 -10.19 7.04
N GLU A 32 -11.87 -9.15 7.13
CA GLU A 32 -12.31 -7.77 6.94
C GLU A 32 -12.12 -7.31 5.48
N ARG A 33 -13.24 -7.02 4.79
CA ARG A 33 -13.21 -6.60 3.38
C ARG A 33 -12.31 -5.41 3.12
N ARG A 34 -12.20 -4.53 4.12
CA ARG A 34 -11.41 -3.31 4.08
C ARG A 34 -9.90 -3.57 4.05
N TYR A 35 -9.44 -4.69 4.62
CA TYR A 35 -8.03 -5.07 4.59
C TYR A 35 -7.68 -5.97 3.41
N ASN A 36 -8.64 -6.30 2.53
CA ASN A 36 -8.38 -7.19 1.40
C ASN A 36 -7.22 -6.74 0.51
N GLY A 37 -7.02 -5.43 0.31
CA GLY A 37 -5.87 -4.89 -0.43
C GLY A 37 -4.53 -5.20 0.26
N LEU A 38 -4.49 -5.03 1.58
CA LEU A 38 -3.32 -5.37 2.39
C LEU A 38 -3.10 -6.87 2.49
N VAL A 39 -4.14 -7.66 2.72
CA VAL A 39 -4.08 -9.12 2.70
C VAL A 39 -3.53 -9.63 1.38
N LEU A 40 -3.99 -9.09 0.24
CA LEU A 40 -3.43 -9.41 -1.07
C LEU A 40 -1.95 -9.04 -1.17
N ALA A 41 -1.56 -7.85 -0.69
CA ALA A 41 -0.17 -7.42 -0.66
C ALA A 41 0.72 -8.34 0.19
N LEU A 42 0.25 -8.73 1.38
CA LEU A 42 0.96 -9.64 2.28
C LEU A 42 1.07 -11.06 1.71
N LEU A 43 0.01 -11.56 1.05
CA LEU A 43 0.04 -12.86 0.38
C LEU A 43 1.04 -12.87 -0.78
N MET A 44 1.01 -11.84 -1.64
CA MET A 44 1.95 -11.74 -2.76
C MET A 44 3.39 -11.56 -2.26
N GLN A 45 3.62 -10.73 -1.24
CA GLN A 45 4.93 -10.59 -0.61
C GLN A 45 5.42 -11.92 -0.05
N SER A 46 4.56 -12.66 0.65
CA SER A 46 4.89 -13.99 1.18
C SER A 46 5.27 -14.96 0.07
N LEU A 47 4.50 -14.98 -1.02
CA LEU A 47 4.78 -15.81 -2.18
C LEU A 47 6.13 -15.45 -2.83
N MET A 48 6.40 -14.16 -3.02
CA MET A 48 7.67 -13.66 -3.55
C MET A 48 8.85 -14.04 -2.66
N MET A 49 8.75 -13.87 -1.35
CA MET A 49 9.80 -14.27 -0.40
C MET A 49 10.02 -15.78 -0.39
N GLY A 50 8.95 -16.58 -0.53
CA GLY A 50 9.05 -18.03 -0.66
C GLY A 50 9.83 -18.46 -1.90
N PHE A 51 9.55 -17.83 -3.06
CA PHE A 51 10.31 -18.10 -4.28
C PHE A 51 11.75 -17.57 -4.22
N ASN A 52 11.99 -16.37 -3.67
CA ASN A 52 13.35 -15.84 -3.45
C ASN A 52 14.18 -16.82 -2.62
N LEU A 53 13.65 -17.28 -1.49
CA LEU A 53 14.33 -18.22 -0.61
C LEU A 53 14.59 -19.57 -1.31
N TYR A 54 13.59 -20.10 -2.02
CA TYR A 54 13.73 -21.35 -2.78
C TYR A 54 14.83 -21.25 -3.84
N GLU A 55 14.87 -20.14 -4.57
CA GLU A 55 15.84 -19.91 -5.65
C GLU A 55 17.25 -19.69 -5.10
N GLU A 56 17.42 -18.91 -4.04
CA GLU A 56 18.72 -18.61 -3.43
C GLU A 56 19.34 -19.80 -2.72
N LEU A 57 18.53 -20.64 -2.06
CA LEU A 57 19.00 -21.88 -1.44
C LEU A 57 19.37 -22.95 -2.46
N ASN A 58 19.10 -22.71 -3.75
CA ASN A 58 19.27 -23.67 -4.85
C ASN A 58 18.67 -25.05 -4.52
N ALA A 59 17.54 -25.06 -3.79
CA ALA A 59 16.98 -26.24 -3.13
C ALA A 59 16.49 -27.34 -4.11
N GLY A 60 16.48 -27.06 -5.42
CA GLY A 60 15.99 -27.97 -6.45
C GLY A 60 16.75 -27.95 -7.77
N ALA A 61 18.02 -27.50 -7.80
CA ALA A 61 18.78 -27.26 -9.04
C ALA A 61 17.97 -26.38 -10.00
N VAL A 62 17.90 -25.08 -9.66
CA VAL A 62 16.97 -24.13 -10.27
C VAL A 62 17.29 -23.93 -11.75
N GLY A 63 16.64 -24.71 -12.63
CA GLY A 63 16.70 -24.51 -14.08
C GLY A 63 15.83 -23.34 -14.57
N TRP A 64 15.01 -22.76 -13.68
CA TRP A 64 13.99 -21.76 -14.01
C TRP A 64 13.75 -20.80 -12.84
N TYR A 65 13.98 -19.51 -13.05
CA TYR A 65 13.75 -18.46 -12.06
C TYR A 65 12.37 -17.83 -12.24
N ILE A 66 11.51 -17.91 -11.23
CA ILE A 66 10.15 -17.35 -11.21
C ILE A 66 10.17 -15.92 -10.67
N THR A 67 11.06 -15.63 -9.71
CA THR A 67 11.12 -14.34 -9.00
C THR A 67 11.15 -13.10 -9.91
N PRO A 68 11.82 -13.08 -11.06
CA PRO A 68 11.87 -11.87 -11.86
C PRO A 68 10.53 -11.50 -12.49
N ALA A 69 9.62 -12.47 -12.72
CA ALA A 69 8.30 -12.20 -13.26
C ALA A 69 7.47 -11.33 -12.30
N PHE A 70 7.67 -11.47 -10.99
CA PHE A 70 6.97 -10.67 -9.98
C PHE A 70 7.29 -9.17 -10.05
N SER A 71 8.37 -8.75 -10.72
CA SER A 71 8.63 -7.34 -11.00
C SER A 71 7.44 -6.64 -11.70
N LEU A 72 6.70 -7.38 -12.54
CA LEU A 72 5.48 -6.90 -13.21
C LEU A 72 4.29 -6.74 -12.24
N SER A 73 4.27 -7.49 -11.14
CA SER A 73 3.20 -7.49 -10.13
C SER A 73 3.36 -6.38 -9.10
N LEU A 74 4.59 -5.92 -8.81
CA LEU A 74 4.85 -4.97 -7.71
C LEU A 74 4.10 -3.64 -7.87
N GLY A 75 4.09 -3.08 -9.08
CA GLY A 75 3.32 -1.88 -9.40
C GLY A 75 1.81 -2.06 -9.13
N PRO A 76 1.15 -3.00 -9.83
CA PRO A 76 -0.26 -3.33 -9.60
C PRO A 76 -0.60 -3.58 -8.13
N LEU A 77 0.25 -4.32 -7.42
CA LEU A 77 0.04 -4.67 -6.02
C LEU A 77 -0.02 -3.43 -5.14
N PHE A 78 0.94 -2.51 -5.31
CA PHE A 78 0.97 -1.26 -4.57
C PHE A 78 -0.22 -0.36 -4.93
N TYR A 79 -0.59 -0.28 -6.21
CA TYR A 79 -1.77 0.47 -6.64
C TYR A 79 -3.06 -0.05 -6.01
N LEU A 80 -3.28 -1.38 -6.06
CA LEU A 80 -4.47 -1.99 -5.48
C LEU A 80 -4.50 -1.86 -3.95
N LEU A 81 -3.35 -1.99 -3.30
CA LEU A 81 -3.19 -1.73 -1.87
C LEU A 81 -3.66 -0.30 -1.52
N VAL A 82 -3.12 0.69 -2.22
CA VAL A 82 -3.46 2.10 -2.01
C VAL A 82 -4.93 2.36 -2.30
N ARG A 83 -5.45 1.86 -3.42
CA ARG A 83 -6.86 2.06 -3.81
C ARG A 83 -7.80 1.54 -2.74
N VAL A 84 -7.61 0.30 -2.29
CA VAL A 84 -8.53 -0.35 -1.34
C VAL A 84 -8.42 0.24 0.06
N LEU A 85 -7.22 0.63 0.49
CA LEU A 85 -7.04 1.24 1.81
C LEU A 85 -7.58 2.67 1.90
N LEU A 86 -7.45 3.45 0.82
CA LEU A 86 -7.87 4.86 0.80
C LEU A 86 -9.30 5.05 0.25
N VAL A 87 -9.86 4.07 -0.47
CA VAL A 87 -11.20 4.13 -1.08
C VAL A 87 -11.93 2.80 -0.82
N PRO A 88 -12.49 2.62 0.39
CA PRO A 88 -13.16 1.39 0.80
C PRO A 88 -14.35 0.99 -0.09
N GLU A 89 -15.00 1.94 -0.75
CA GLU A 89 -16.15 1.72 -1.62
C GLU A 89 -15.76 1.05 -2.95
N GLN A 90 -14.46 1.00 -3.25
CA GLN A 90 -13.90 0.27 -4.39
C GLN A 90 -13.11 -0.97 -3.93
N PRO A 91 -13.79 -1.97 -3.34
CA PRO A 91 -13.13 -3.17 -2.87
C PRO A 91 -12.51 -3.95 -4.03
N LEU A 92 -11.64 -4.91 -3.70
CA LEU A 92 -11.10 -5.84 -4.68
C LEU A 92 -12.22 -6.63 -5.36
N THR A 93 -12.13 -6.73 -6.67
CA THR A 93 -13.01 -7.51 -7.54
C THR A 93 -12.20 -8.57 -8.27
N TYR A 94 -12.88 -9.59 -8.81
CA TYR A 94 -12.21 -10.59 -9.64
C TYR A 94 -11.53 -9.98 -10.88
N ARG A 95 -12.01 -8.84 -11.38
CA ARG A 95 -11.42 -8.13 -12.53
C ARG A 95 -10.04 -7.57 -12.21
N ASP A 96 -9.77 -7.23 -10.95
CA ASP A 96 -8.46 -6.74 -10.53
C ASP A 96 -7.37 -7.82 -10.66
N SER A 97 -7.75 -9.10 -10.71
CA SER A 97 -6.80 -10.18 -11.01
C SER A 97 -6.17 -10.07 -12.40
N ALA A 98 -6.84 -9.38 -13.34
CA ALA A 98 -6.32 -9.15 -14.69
C ALA A 98 -5.00 -8.36 -14.69
N HIS A 99 -4.77 -7.54 -13.66
CA HIS A 99 -3.51 -6.80 -13.52
C HIS A 99 -2.28 -7.71 -13.33
N PHE A 100 -2.49 -8.97 -12.92
CA PHE A 100 -1.42 -9.97 -12.74
C PHE A 100 -1.26 -10.92 -13.94
N LEU A 101 -2.10 -10.80 -14.98
CA LEU A 101 -1.92 -11.56 -16.22
C LEU A 101 -0.54 -11.34 -16.87
N PRO A 102 0.02 -10.12 -16.93
CA PRO A 102 1.36 -9.91 -17.48
C PRO A 102 2.42 -10.74 -16.77
N THR A 103 2.33 -10.87 -15.44
CA THR A 103 3.24 -11.69 -14.62
C THR A 103 3.17 -13.16 -15.03
N LEU A 104 1.95 -13.71 -15.18
CA LEU A 104 1.77 -15.11 -15.60
C LEU A 104 2.30 -15.37 -17.02
N MET A 105 2.07 -14.43 -17.93
CA MET A 105 2.59 -14.49 -19.29
C MET A 105 4.11 -14.34 -19.37
N ALA A 106 4.73 -13.71 -18.37
CA ALA A 106 6.17 -13.52 -18.29
C ALA A 106 6.93 -14.74 -17.74
N LEU A 107 6.24 -15.69 -17.08
CA LEU A 107 6.86 -16.91 -16.57
C LEU A 107 7.69 -17.69 -17.62
N PRO A 108 7.25 -17.91 -18.88
CA PRO A 108 8.05 -18.53 -19.92
C PRO A 108 9.20 -17.68 -20.48
N LEU A 109 9.28 -16.39 -20.12
CA LEU A 109 10.25 -15.44 -20.67
C LEU A 109 11.47 -15.22 -19.78
N THR A 110 11.71 -16.13 -18.84
CA THR A 110 12.79 -16.04 -17.84
C THR A 110 14.21 -16.01 -18.42
N PRO A 111 14.50 -16.57 -19.62
CA PRO A 111 15.79 -16.35 -20.27
C PRO A 111 16.04 -14.88 -20.66
N TYR A 112 14.98 -14.07 -20.83
CA TYR A 112 15.05 -12.67 -21.22
C TYR A 112 14.98 -11.74 -20.01
N LEU A 113 15.79 -12.02 -18.98
CA LEU A 113 15.76 -11.35 -17.68
C LEU A 113 15.73 -9.81 -17.79
N GLN A 114 16.64 -9.21 -18.57
CA GLN A 114 16.72 -7.75 -18.70
C GLN A 114 15.46 -7.12 -19.29
N TRP A 115 14.85 -7.76 -20.29
CA TRP A 115 13.60 -7.29 -20.90
C TRP A 115 12.43 -7.40 -19.93
N MET A 116 12.39 -8.47 -19.15
CA MET A 116 11.38 -8.67 -18.12
C MET A 116 11.49 -7.64 -17.00
N LEU A 117 12.71 -7.37 -16.51
CA LEU A 117 12.94 -6.34 -15.49
C LEU A 117 12.59 -4.94 -16.00
N LEU A 118 12.92 -4.63 -17.27
CA LEU A 118 12.54 -3.36 -17.89
C LEU A 118 11.01 -3.23 -18.00
N ALA A 119 10.32 -4.28 -18.45
CA ALA A 119 8.86 -4.30 -18.50
C ALA A 119 8.24 -4.16 -17.10
N GLY A 120 8.84 -4.80 -16.09
CA GLY A 120 8.52 -4.65 -14.68
C GLY A 120 8.63 -3.19 -14.22
N ALA A 121 9.75 -2.53 -14.51
CA ALA A 121 9.96 -1.12 -14.18
C ALA A 121 8.94 -0.20 -14.84
N VAL A 122 8.61 -0.43 -16.13
CA VAL A 122 7.57 0.33 -16.83
C VAL A 122 6.21 0.12 -16.17
N SER A 123 5.85 -1.13 -15.82
CA SER A 123 4.63 -1.43 -15.06
C SER A 123 4.61 -0.67 -13.73
N GLN A 124 5.68 -0.78 -12.94
CA GLN A 124 5.83 -0.08 -11.66
C GLN A 124 5.63 1.43 -11.80
N LEU A 125 6.28 2.08 -12.77
CA LEU A 125 6.11 3.52 -13.01
C LEU A 125 4.66 3.92 -13.31
N ILE A 126 3.98 3.15 -14.18
CA ILE A 126 2.57 3.42 -14.52
C ILE A 126 1.71 3.32 -13.26
N TYR A 127 1.83 2.24 -12.50
CA TYR A 127 0.98 2.04 -11.32
C TYR A 127 1.36 2.93 -10.15
N PHE A 128 2.63 3.31 -9.99
CA PHE A 128 3.04 4.31 -9.01
C PHE A 128 2.44 5.67 -9.33
N ALA A 129 2.41 6.08 -10.61
CA ALA A 129 1.73 7.30 -11.00
C ALA A 129 0.22 7.26 -10.68
N LEU A 130 -0.43 6.12 -10.89
CA LEU A 130 -1.85 5.93 -10.53
C LEU A 130 -2.07 5.93 -9.00
N ALA A 131 -1.20 5.26 -8.24
CA ALA A 131 -1.26 5.23 -6.78
C ALA A 131 -1.00 6.62 -6.19
N PHE A 132 -0.06 7.37 -6.76
CA PHE A 132 0.25 8.74 -6.34
C PHE A 132 -0.94 9.69 -6.56
N ARG A 133 -1.75 9.48 -7.61
CA ARG A 133 -3.01 10.24 -7.80
C ARG A 133 -3.98 10.00 -6.63
N TRP A 134 -4.10 8.76 -6.17
CA TRP A 134 -4.93 8.44 -4.99
C TRP A 134 -4.37 9.07 -3.72
N LEU A 135 -3.07 8.96 -3.48
CA LEU A 135 -2.40 9.62 -2.34
C LEU A 135 -2.63 11.14 -2.34
N LYS A 136 -2.49 11.80 -3.50
CA LYS A 136 -2.70 13.24 -3.62
C LYS A 136 -4.14 13.64 -3.34
N ARG A 137 -5.11 12.89 -3.87
CA ARG A 137 -6.53 13.13 -3.61
C ARG A 137 -6.85 12.98 -2.12
N TYR A 138 -6.29 11.95 -1.49
CA TYR A 138 -6.45 11.72 -0.06
C TYR A 138 -5.84 12.84 0.78
N HIS A 139 -4.62 13.28 0.45
CA HIS A 139 -3.97 14.38 1.17
C HIS A 139 -4.78 15.69 1.07
N ALA A 140 -5.32 16.01 -0.10
CA ALA A 140 -6.20 17.18 -0.28
C ALA A 140 -7.47 17.08 0.59
N ALA A 141 -8.12 15.91 0.62
CA ALA A 141 -9.30 15.67 1.45
C ALA A 141 -9.00 15.76 2.96
N MET A 142 -7.78 15.42 3.38
CA MET A 142 -7.33 15.54 4.78
C MET A 142 -7.06 16.99 5.18
N ALA A 143 -6.46 17.79 4.29
CA ALA A 143 -6.13 19.19 4.57
C ALA A 143 -7.38 20.06 4.82
N GLU A 144 -8.51 19.73 4.19
CA GLU A 144 -9.79 20.43 4.38
C GLU A 144 -10.42 20.16 5.76
N ARG A 145 -9.96 19.15 6.52
CA ARG A 145 -10.56 18.68 7.78
C ARG A 145 -9.64 18.79 9.01
N GLU A 146 -8.54 19.53 8.93
CA GLU A 146 -7.55 19.72 10.02
C GLU A 146 -8.12 20.35 11.33
N ALA A 147 -9.39 20.73 11.38
CA ALA A 147 -10.03 21.24 12.59
C ALA A 147 -10.26 20.17 13.69
N ASP A 148 -10.18 18.86 13.37
CA ASP A 148 -10.54 17.80 14.31
C ASP A 148 -9.45 16.76 14.61
N THR A 149 -9.55 16.16 15.80
CA THR A 149 -8.55 15.29 16.43
C THR A 149 -8.32 13.94 15.74
N GLU A 150 -9.16 13.56 14.77
CA GLU A 150 -9.00 12.35 13.94
C GLU A 150 -7.80 12.39 12.97
N SER A 151 -7.26 13.58 12.69
CA SER A 151 -6.16 13.80 11.73
C SER A 151 -4.93 12.93 11.96
N LYS A 152 -4.60 12.56 13.21
CA LYS A 152 -3.33 11.88 13.55
C LYS A 152 -3.22 10.45 12.97
N GLY A 153 -4.33 9.72 12.94
CA GLY A 153 -4.35 8.37 12.40
C GLY A 153 -4.09 8.37 10.90
N LEU A 154 -4.83 9.22 10.18
CA LEU A 154 -4.82 9.32 8.73
C LEU A 154 -3.43 9.72 8.21
N HIS A 155 -2.74 10.60 8.94
CA HIS A 155 -1.35 10.96 8.66
C HIS A 155 -0.38 9.77 8.78
N TRP A 156 -0.56 8.89 9.77
CA TRP A 156 0.31 7.71 9.92
C TRP A 156 0.18 6.75 8.74
N LEU A 157 -1.05 6.47 8.30
CA LEU A 157 -1.31 5.60 7.15
C LEU A 157 -0.71 6.19 5.88
N PHE A 158 -0.94 7.47 5.63
CA PHE A 158 -0.37 8.19 4.49
C PHE A 158 1.17 8.12 4.48
N ASN A 159 1.81 8.44 5.61
CA ASN A 159 3.26 8.40 5.73
C ASN A 159 3.81 6.99 5.49
N THR A 160 3.12 5.97 5.99
CA THR A 160 3.50 4.56 5.77
C THR A 160 3.44 4.20 4.27
N LEU A 161 2.39 4.61 3.56
CA LEU A 161 2.26 4.38 2.12
C LEU A 161 3.31 5.15 1.31
N VAL A 162 3.65 6.38 1.70
CA VAL A 162 4.71 7.17 1.06
C VAL A 162 6.07 6.52 1.26
N VAL A 163 6.40 6.09 2.48
CA VAL A 163 7.65 5.38 2.76
C VAL A 163 7.71 4.08 1.96
N LEU A 164 6.62 3.32 1.89
CA LEU A 164 6.55 2.10 1.08
C LEU A 164 6.77 2.37 -0.41
N LEU A 165 6.17 3.45 -0.96
CA LEU A 165 6.41 3.87 -2.34
C LEU A 165 7.87 4.20 -2.60
N VAL A 166 8.52 4.93 -1.69
CA VAL A 166 9.94 5.27 -1.79
C VAL A 166 10.80 4.01 -1.79
N LEU A 167 10.53 3.06 -0.89
CA LEU A 167 11.24 1.78 -0.86
C LEU A 167 11.06 0.99 -2.17
N LEU A 168 9.84 0.94 -2.72
CA LEU A 168 9.57 0.28 -3.98
C LEU A 168 10.31 0.92 -5.17
N ILE A 169 10.47 2.24 -5.17
CA ILE A 169 11.28 2.95 -6.17
C ILE A 169 12.77 2.60 -6.00
N LEU A 170 13.27 2.55 -4.76
CA LEU A 170 14.66 2.17 -4.48
C LEU A 170 14.95 0.72 -4.88
N ASP A 171 14.04 -0.21 -4.61
CA ASP A 171 14.13 -1.61 -5.06
C ASP A 171 14.12 -1.71 -6.60
N MET A 172 13.22 -0.98 -7.27
CA MET A 172 13.19 -0.90 -8.74
C MET A 172 14.55 -0.44 -9.29
N VAL A 173 15.12 0.62 -8.71
CA VAL A 173 16.45 1.12 -9.11
C VAL A 173 17.53 0.07 -8.86
N ARG A 174 17.53 -0.57 -7.68
CA ARG A 174 18.49 -1.62 -7.32
C ARG A 174 18.47 -2.78 -8.33
N VAL A 175 17.28 -3.31 -8.63
CA VAL A 175 17.09 -4.44 -9.55
C VAL A 175 17.58 -4.10 -10.95
N ASN A 176 17.31 -2.89 -11.44
CA ASN A 176 17.73 -2.48 -12.78
C ASN A 176 19.23 -2.13 -12.88
N LEU A 177 19.88 -1.76 -11.77
CA LEU A 177 21.32 -1.51 -11.69
C LEU A 177 22.14 -2.75 -11.33
N GLN A 178 21.53 -3.92 -11.21
CA GLN A 178 22.19 -5.15 -10.79
C GLN A 178 23.34 -5.60 -11.71
N SER A 179 23.27 -5.27 -13.01
CA SER A 179 24.28 -5.61 -14.01
C SER A 179 25.54 -4.76 -13.91
N VAL A 180 25.45 -3.56 -13.33
CA VAL A 180 26.55 -2.59 -13.22
C VAL A 180 27.14 -2.56 -11.80
N THR A 181 26.37 -3.01 -10.80
CA THR A 181 26.82 -3.07 -9.40
C THR A 181 27.67 -4.31 -9.12
N THR A 182 28.82 -4.11 -8.49
CA THR A 182 29.78 -5.18 -8.13
C THR A 182 29.56 -5.67 -6.70
N GLU A 183 30.02 -6.89 -6.40
CA GLU A 183 30.16 -7.32 -5.00
C GLU A 183 31.28 -6.52 -4.29
N PRO A 184 31.17 -6.22 -2.98
CA PRO A 184 30.10 -6.62 -2.04
C PRO A 184 28.92 -5.64 -1.96
N PHE A 185 28.93 -4.57 -2.76
CA PHE A 185 27.94 -3.50 -2.68
C PHE A 185 26.54 -4.01 -3.02
N ARG A 186 26.42 -4.84 -4.06
CA ARG A 186 25.15 -5.42 -4.50
C ARG A 186 24.46 -6.25 -3.41
N SER A 187 25.17 -7.18 -2.77
CA SER A 187 24.63 -8.01 -1.68
C SER A 187 24.26 -7.17 -0.45
N THR A 188 25.09 -6.18 -0.10
CA THR A 188 24.81 -5.28 1.03
C THR A 188 23.56 -4.44 0.78
N TRP A 189 23.40 -3.87 -0.43
CA TRP A 189 22.21 -3.12 -0.81
C TRP A 189 20.98 -4.02 -0.78
N TYR A 190 21.05 -5.23 -1.33
CA TYR A 190 19.95 -6.20 -1.28
C TYR A 190 19.50 -6.49 0.16
N LEU A 191 20.45 -6.75 1.06
CA LEU A 191 20.15 -7.01 2.47
C LEU A 191 19.49 -5.81 3.18
N LEU A 192 20.01 -4.60 2.96
CA LEU A 192 19.45 -3.39 3.55
C LEU A 192 18.03 -3.12 3.07
N ASP A 193 17.79 -3.30 1.78
CA ASP A 193 16.49 -3.10 1.15
C ASP A 193 15.45 -4.09 1.72
N GLN A 194 15.78 -5.39 1.77
CA GLN A 194 14.91 -6.41 2.39
C GLN A 194 14.62 -6.12 3.87
N SER A 195 15.64 -5.65 4.61
CA SER A 195 15.48 -5.30 6.02
C SER A 195 14.55 -4.09 6.21
N ALA A 196 14.67 -3.08 5.35
CA ALA A 196 13.80 -1.90 5.36
C ALA A 196 12.35 -2.27 5.03
N PHE A 197 12.12 -3.13 4.03
CA PHE A 197 10.79 -3.65 3.71
C PHE A 197 10.17 -4.41 4.89
N LEU A 198 10.92 -5.32 5.52
CA LEU A 198 10.45 -6.05 6.70
C LEU A 198 10.05 -5.09 7.83
N LEU A 199 10.88 -4.07 8.11
CA LEU A 199 10.58 -3.10 9.15
C LEU A 199 9.29 -2.32 8.87
N VAL A 200 9.13 -1.83 7.65
CA VAL A 200 7.90 -1.13 7.24
C VAL A 200 6.69 -2.06 7.29
N LEU A 201 6.84 -3.33 6.90
CA LEU A 201 5.79 -4.33 7.00
C LEU A 201 5.32 -4.54 8.45
N CYS A 202 6.27 -4.70 9.37
CA CYS A 202 6.00 -4.81 10.80
C CYS A 202 5.29 -3.58 11.34
N VAL A 203 5.78 -2.38 11.01
CA VAL A 203 5.18 -1.11 11.42
C VAL A 203 3.75 -0.99 10.90
N ALA A 204 3.53 -1.31 9.62
CA ALA A 204 2.22 -1.28 9.00
C ALA A 204 1.23 -2.22 9.73
N ILE A 205 1.60 -3.50 9.92
CA ILE A 205 0.74 -4.47 10.60
C ILE A 205 0.42 -4.01 12.02
N VAL A 206 1.42 -3.57 12.79
CA VAL A 206 1.21 -3.10 14.18
C VAL A 206 0.34 -1.86 14.23
N GLY A 207 0.56 -0.88 13.35
CA GLY A 207 -0.24 0.35 13.32
C GLY A 207 -1.69 0.08 12.93
N LEU A 208 -1.94 -0.81 11.97
CA LEU A 208 -3.29 -1.24 11.61
C LEU A 208 -4.01 -1.94 12.76
N ILE A 209 -3.33 -2.83 13.50
CA ILE A 209 -3.93 -3.51 14.66
C ILE A 209 -4.21 -2.53 15.81
N ARG A 210 -3.32 -1.56 16.04
CA ARG A 210 -3.45 -0.61 17.16
C ARG A 210 -4.43 0.52 16.89
N GLN A 211 -4.80 0.77 15.65
CA GLN A 211 -5.68 1.87 15.27
C GLN A 211 -6.87 1.38 14.45
N PRO A 212 -7.79 0.59 15.04
CA PRO A 212 -9.05 0.26 14.37
C PRO A 212 -9.93 1.52 14.14
N ALA A 213 -9.79 2.54 15.01
CA ALA A 213 -10.56 3.79 14.95
C ALA A 213 -10.18 4.72 13.77
N LEU A 214 -8.97 4.55 13.22
CA LEU A 214 -8.46 5.24 12.02
C LEU A 214 -9.43 5.17 10.83
N PHE A 215 -10.26 4.13 10.85
CA PHE A 215 -11.14 3.72 9.78
C PHE A 215 -12.61 4.12 10.02
N ASN A 216 -13.00 4.45 11.25
CA ASN A 216 -14.33 4.99 11.55
C ASN A 216 -14.48 6.43 11.03
N GLY A 217 -13.42 7.24 11.15
CA GLY A 217 -13.39 8.61 10.62
C GLY A 217 -13.55 8.67 9.09
N LEU A 218 -13.00 7.69 8.35
CA LEU A 218 -13.13 7.64 6.89
C LEU A 218 -14.57 7.34 6.42
N SER A 219 -15.31 6.50 7.15
CA SER A 219 -16.74 6.28 6.86
C SER A 219 -17.61 7.50 7.19
N GLU A 220 -17.27 8.28 8.21
CA GLU A 220 -17.93 9.57 8.48
C GLU A 220 -17.58 10.61 7.42
N VAL A 221 -16.32 10.64 6.95
CA VAL A 221 -15.87 11.50 5.83
C VAL A 221 -16.67 11.26 4.55
N GLU A 222 -17.03 10.00 4.28
CA GLU A 222 -17.83 9.61 3.12
C GLU A 222 -19.32 9.95 3.30
N GLN A 223 -19.90 9.73 4.48
CA GLN A 223 -21.30 10.08 4.75
C GLN A 223 -21.57 11.59 4.61
N THR A 224 -20.64 12.45 5.08
CA THR A 224 -20.79 13.90 4.90
C THR A 224 -20.63 14.37 3.46
N ASN A 225 -19.89 13.63 2.61
CA ASN A 225 -19.64 14.00 1.21
C ASN A 225 -20.67 13.39 0.24
N ALA A 226 -21.33 12.28 0.62
CA ALA A 226 -22.34 11.60 -0.18
C ALA A 226 -23.75 12.19 0.00
N GLU A 227 -24.02 12.83 1.14
CA GLU A 227 -25.20 13.68 1.28
C GLU A 227 -24.90 15.05 0.67
N PRO A 228 -25.66 15.51 -0.35
CA PRO A 228 -25.68 16.93 -0.63
C PRO A 228 -26.13 17.62 0.65
N ALA A 229 -25.33 18.56 1.16
CA ALA A 229 -25.73 19.41 2.28
C ALA A 229 -27.19 19.81 2.05
N PRO A 230 -28.12 19.46 2.96
CA PRO A 230 -29.55 19.45 2.66
C PRO A 230 -30.04 20.88 2.47
N HIS A 231 -29.96 21.44 1.27
CA HIS A 231 -30.35 22.82 0.93
C HIS A 231 -30.23 23.77 2.13
N GLU A 232 -29.05 23.78 2.77
CA GLU A 232 -28.85 24.51 4.03
C GLU A 232 -29.11 26.00 3.80
N ASP A 233 -28.93 26.52 2.59
CA ASP A 233 -29.27 27.90 2.23
C ASP A 233 -30.73 28.26 2.54
N SER A 234 -31.69 27.34 2.43
CA SER A 234 -33.11 27.67 2.66
C SER A 234 -33.46 27.66 4.15
N GLN A 235 -32.94 26.69 4.92
CA GLN A 235 -33.14 26.63 6.37
C GLN A 235 -32.29 27.65 7.11
N ALA A 236 -31.03 27.85 6.70
CA ALA A 236 -30.17 28.90 7.22
C ALA A 236 -30.76 30.28 6.91
N ALA A 237 -31.23 30.55 5.68
CA ALA A 237 -31.89 31.82 5.38
C ALA A 237 -33.16 32.03 6.21
N ALA A 238 -33.95 30.99 6.45
CA ALA A 238 -35.14 31.07 7.31
C ALA A 238 -34.76 31.33 8.79
N ILE A 239 -33.71 30.68 9.29
CA ILE A 239 -33.19 30.89 10.65
C ILE A 239 -32.61 32.30 10.79
N PHE A 240 -31.81 32.77 9.83
CA PHE A 240 -31.24 34.11 9.82
C PHE A 240 -32.32 35.20 9.67
N GLN A 241 -33.37 34.97 8.87
CA GLN A 241 -34.51 35.88 8.81
C GLN A 241 -35.31 35.92 10.12
N ALA A 242 -35.53 34.76 10.75
CA ALA A 242 -36.19 34.70 12.05
C ALA A 242 -35.36 35.35 13.18
N LEU A 243 -34.03 35.22 13.12
CA LEU A 243 -33.11 35.90 14.03
C LEU A 243 -33.10 37.41 13.81
N ASP A 244 -33.03 37.87 12.55
CA ASP A 244 -33.05 39.31 12.23
C ASP A 244 -34.39 39.95 12.64
N SER A 245 -35.51 39.24 12.46
CA SER A 245 -36.82 39.73 12.91
C SER A 245 -36.88 39.84 14.44
N GLN A 246 -36.40 38.82 15.17
CA GLN A 246 -36.37 38.87 16.64
C GLN A 246 -35.46 39.97 17.19
N ILE A 247 -34.28 40.16 16.59
CA ILE A 247 -33.32 41.20 16.99
C ILE A 247 -33.92 42.60 16.77
N ARG A 248 -34.63 42.81 15.66
CA ARG A 248 -35.31 44.08 15.34
C ARG A 248 -36.51 44.35 16.24
N GLU A 249 -37.36 43.34 16.47
CA GLU A 249 -38.55 43.47 17.31
C GLU A 249 -38.20 43.74 18.77
N GLN A 250 -37.20 43.03 19.30
CA GLN A 250 -36.81 43.15 20.70
C GLN A 250 -35.77 44.24 20.95
N GLN A 251 -35.25 44.88 19.89
CA GLN A 251 -34.15 45.84 19.92
C GLN A 251 -32.98 45.38 20.81
N TRP A 252 -32.58 44.11 20.72
CA TRP A 252 -31.50 43.57 21.55
C TRP A 252 -30.16 44.30 21.35
N TYR A 253 -29.99 44.98 20.21
CA TYR A 253 -28.85 45.85 19.93
C TYR A 253 -28.86 47.19 20.69
N CYS A 254 -29.94 47.51 21.40
CA CYS A 254 -30.10 48.71 22.24
C CYS A 254 -30.15 48.39 23.75
N GLN A 255 -30.06 47.12 24.14
CA GLN A 255 -30.00 46.75 25.55
C GLN A 255 -28.54 46.85 26.04
N PRO A 256 -28.28 47.50 27.20
CA PRO A 256 -26.94 47.75 27.72
C PRO A 256 -26.23 46.48 28.21
#